data_AF-A0A661V3U9-F1
#
_entry.id   AF-A0A661V3U9-F1
#
_cell.length_a   1.000
_cell.length_b   1.000
_cell.length_c   1.000
_cell.angle_alpha   90.00
_cell.angle_beta   90.00
_cell.angle_gamma   90.00
#
_symmetry.space_group_name_H-M   'P 1'
#
loop_
_entity.id
_entity.type
_entity.pdbx_description
1 polymer ?
#
loop_
_entity_poly.entity_id
_entity_poly.type
_entity_poly.pdbx_seq_one_letter_code
_entity_poly.pdbx_strand_id
1 'polypeptide(L)'
;MRTLRDRYKNREFYSWELDPDGRVRTALKIHGTYTGRWASAKSITGSGRNLQNTPKETRVFYIPDEGYIFIEMDLSQSEARIVAALAKDLEWLREFDTIDQHTKVAALLFHLKPEDVDPKTHRQIGKRVAHASHYMLGWKLLSEIVGCPAKEAKRLKKRYFEIRPNVKKVWHKFILTEIKRKRVIKTCFNRVMQFFGPFFDQLVTDATAAEPQSTSASYLNDALARIYDEIPEFEFALQVHDSILCQVPDDVATITRVVARMKALTEQEINVRGVRFTIPAEFTIGYDWYNGVEVEDINKIAEYREEARKKFKEYRCSIANFSKTTESTQAETKPRSSSTCG
;
A
#
# COMPACT_ATOMS: atom_id res chain seq x y z
N MET A 1 8.49 3.15 -20.17
CA MET A 1 9.73 2.35 -20.00
C MET A 1 9.86 1.96 -18.54
N ARG A 2 9.82 0.66 -18.19
CA ARG A 2 10.13 0.19 -16.83
C ARG A 2 11.58 0.55 -16.52
N THR A 3 11.85 1.11 -15.34
CA THR A 3 13.19 1.54 -14.95
C THR A 3 14.12 0.33 -14.80
N LEU A 4 15.44 0.51 -14.91
CA LEU A 4 16.41 -0.57 -14.63
C LEU A 4 16.15 -1.19 -13.25
N ARG A 5 15.77 -0.38 -12.26
CA ARG A 5 15.40 -0.81 -10.91
C ARG A 5 14.23 -1.80 -10.90
N ASP A 6 13.20 -1.56 -11.70
CA ASP A 6 12.04 -2.46 -11.80
C ASP A 6 12.43 -3.81 -12.42
N ARG A 7 13.33 -3.78 -13.41
CA ARG A 7 13.89 -5.01 -14.01
C ARG A 7 14.72 -5.81 -13.01
N TYR A 8 15.55 -5.14 -12.20
CA TYR A 8 16.34 -5.80 -11.16
C TYR A 8 15.47 -6.42 -10.06
N LYS A 9 14.47 -5.69 -9.55
CA LYS A 9 13.53 -6.23 -8.55
C LYS A 9 12.79 -7.47 -9.04
N ASN A 10 12.33 -7.44 -10.29
CA ASN A 10 11.65 -8.60 -10.89
C ASN A 10 12.62 -9.79 -11.05
N ARG A 11 13.87 -9.55 -11.45
CA ARG A 11 14.90 -10.60 -11.56
C ARG A 11 15.17 -11.28 -10.21
N GLU A 12 15.28 -10.49 -9.13
CA GLU A 12 15.47 -11.06 -7.79
C GLU A 12 14.29 -11.92 -7.36
N PHE A 13 13.05 -11.52 -7.68
CA PHE A 13 11.86 -12.31 -7.37
C PHE A 13 11.89 -13.68 -8.05
N TYR A 14 12.16 -13.73 -9.36
CA TYR A 14 12.16 -14.99 -10.12
C TYR A 14 13.29 -15.95 -9.72
N SER A 15 14.29 -15.51 -8.96
CA SER A 15 15.34 -16.36 -8.41
C SER A 15 15.07 -16.80 -6.96
N TRP A 16 13.86 -16.59 -6.44
CA TRP A 16 13.50 -17.07 -5.11
C TRP A 16 13.28 -18.58 -5.13
N GLU A 17 14.07 -19.27 -4.33
CA GLU A 17 13.81 -20.66 -3.98
C GLU A 17 12.57 -20.76 -3.10
N LEU A 18 11.73 -21.76 -3.39
CA LEU A 18 10.59 -22.14 -2.58
C LEU A 18 11.06 -23.09 -1.47
N ASP A 19 10.34 -23.10 -0.36
CA ASP A 19 10.53 -24.10 0.68
C ASP A 19 10.08 -25.49 0.15
N PRO A 20 10.47 -26.61 0.80
CA PRO A 20 10.21 -27.97 0.30
C PRO A 20 8.73 -28.31 0.03
N ASP A 21 7.81 -27.59 0.66
CA ASP A 21 6.36 -27.74 0.46
C ASP A 21 5.79 -26.82 -0.64
N GLY A 22 6.66 -26.19 -1.44
CA GLY A 22 6.28 -25.32 -2.54
C GLY A 22 5.83 -23.91 -2.11
N ARG A 23 5.98 -23.56 -0.83
CA ARG A 23 5.57 -22.24 -0.30
C ARG A 23 6.74 -21.27 -0.24
N VAL A 24 6.42 -19.98 -0.34
CA VAL A 24 7.37 -18.90 -0.01
C VAL A 24 6.98 -18.30 1.34
N ARG A 25 7.94 -18.23 2.26
CA ARG A 25 7.73 -17.72 3.62
C ARG A 25 8.43 -16.39 3.87
N THR A 26 8.09 -15.76 4.98
CA THR A 26 8.81 -14.60 5.50
C THR A 26 8.91 -14.65 7.02
N ALA A 27 9.96 -14.03 7.55
CA ALA A 27 10.03 -13.71 8.97
C ALA A 27 9.55 -12.27 9.20
N LEU A 28 8.52 -12.12 10.02
CA LEU A 28 8.00 -10.81 10.42
C LEU A 28 8.77 -10.28 11.63
N LYS A 29 9.40 -9.12 11.46
CA LYS A 29 10.08 -8.37 12.52
C LYS A 29 9.12 -7.32 13.07
N ILE A 30 8.46 -7.66 14.17
CA ILE A 30 7.46 -6.81 14.84
C ILE A 30 8.08 -5.58 15.55
N HIS A 31 9.35 -5.64 15.92
CA HIS A 31 10.08 -4.58 16.65
C HIS A 31 11.17 -3.90 15.80
N GLY A 32 11.24 -4.20 14.50
CA GLY A 32 12.35 -3.78 13.65
C GLY A 32 12.31 -2.30 13.21
N THR A 33 11.16 -1.64 13.32
CA THR A 33 11.00 -0.24 12.88
C THR A 33 10.63 0.66 14.05
N TYR A 34 11.20 1.87 14.07
CA TYR A 34 10.88 2.85 15.12
C TYR A 34 9.42 3.34 15.03
N THR A 35 8.79 3.24 13.85
CA THR A 35 7.37 3.60 13.64
C THR A 35 6.41 2.53 14.16
N GLY A 36 6.87 1.30 14.43
CA GLY A 36 6.02 0.18 14.86
C GLY A 36 5.39 -0.61 13.71
N ARG A 37 5.77 -0.32 12.45
CA ARG A 37 5.43 -1.14 11.29
C ARG A 37 6.15 -2.48 11.37
N TRP A 38 5.49 -3.56 10.98
CA TRP A 38 6.17 -4.84 10.82
C TRP A 38 7.02 -4.81 9.56
N ALA A 39 8.21 -5.41 9.65
CA ALA A 39 9.09 -5.58 8.51
C ALA A 39 9.18 -7.05 8.12
N SER A 40 9.06 -7.33 6.83
CA SER A 40 9.26 -8.66 6.26
C SER A 40 10.73 -8.86 5.87
N ALA A 41 11.32 -9.99 6.25
CA ALA A 41 12.74 -10.27 6.01
C ALA A 41 13.01 -11.78 5.87
N LYS A 42 14.27 -12.11 5.55
CA LYS A 42 14.79 -13.48 5.73
C LYS A 42 14.71 -13.88 7.20
N SER A 43 14.41 -15.14 7.44
CA SER A 43 14.46 -15.78 8.74
C SER A 43 15.90 -15.86 9.26
N ILE A 44 16.05 -16.15 10.55
CA ILE A 44 17.36 -16.36 11.17
C ILE A 44 18.09 -17.59 10.60
N THR A 45 17.35 -18.55 10.06
CA THR A 45 17.89 -19.75 9.41
C THR A 45 18.23 -19.51 7.94
N GLY A 46 18.11 -18.27 7.45
CA GLY A 46 18.46 -17.88 6.07
C GLY A 46 17.36 -18.12 5.03
N SER A 47 16.24 -18.74 5.42
CA SER A 47 15.07 -19.00 4.57
C SER A 47 14.12 -17.79 4.51
N GLY A 48 13.16 -17.82 3.58
CA GLY A 48 12.15 -16.77 3.43
C GLY A 48 12.65 -15.47 2.75
N ARG A 49 11.72 -14.58 2.44
CA ARG A 49 11.95 -13.37 1.61
C ARG A 49 11.21 -12.15 2.15
N ASN A 50 11.54 -10.96 1.63
CA ASN A 50 10.77 -9.75 1.95
C ASN A 50 9.54 -9.68 1.02
N LEU A 51 8.41 -10.21 1.48
CA LEU A 51 7.16 -10.29 0.73
C LEU A 51 6.41 -8.95 0.65
N GLN A 52 6.72 -8.01 1.54
CA GLN A 52 6.14 -6.65 1.48
C GLN A 52 6.62 -5.88 0.25
N ASN A 53 7.83 -6.21 -0.25
CA ASN A 53 8.42 -5.59 -1.44
C ASN A 53 8.16 -6.36 -2.74
N THR A 54 7.27 -7.37 -2.70
CA THR A 54 6.89 -8.16 -3.88
C THR A 54 6.31 -7.25 -4.97
N PRO A 55 6.90 -7.23 -6.20
CA PRO A 55 6.37 -6.46 -7.32
C PRO A 55 4.91 -6.82 -7.62
N LYS A 56 4.08 -5.82 -7.95
CA LYS A 56 2.64 -6.03 -8.14
C LYS A 56 2.36 -7.12 -9.17
N GLU A 57 3.05 -7.11 -10.30
CA GLU A 57 2.86 -8.07 -11.40
C GLU A 57 3.28 -9.51 -11.05
N THR A 58 3.98 -9.71 -9.93
CA THR A 58 4.37 -11.04 -9.46
C THR A 58 3.41 -11.61 -8.40
N ARG A 59 2.44 -10.81 -7.95
CA ARG A 59 1.44 -11.25 -6.96
C ARG A 59 0.53 -12.39 -7.49
N VAL A 60 0.48 -12.59 -8.81
CA VAL A 60 -0.26 -13.66 -9.49
C VAL A 60 0.17 -15.07 -9.06
N PHE A 61 1.42 -15.20 -8.61
CA PHE A 61 2.01 -16.49 -8.22
C PHE A 61 1.62 -16.91 -6.80
N TYR A 62 1.05 -16.00 -6.02
CA TYR A 62 0.57 -16.28 -4.67
C TYR A 62 -0.89 -16.70 -4.77
N ILE A 63 -1.16 -17.93 -4.37
CA ILE A 63 -2.51 -18.51 -4.32
C ILE A 63 -2.80 -18.97 -2.89
N PRO A 64 -4.08 -18.94 -2.47
CA PRO A 64 -4.49 -19.49 -1.20
C PRO A 64 -4.37 -21.02 -1.23
N ASP A 65 -4.49 -21.63 -0.05
CA ASP A 65 -4.55 -23.07 0.08
C ASP A 65 -5.79 -23.67 -0.65
N GLU A 66 -5.73 -24.97 -0.93
CA GLU A 66 -6.85 -25.66 -1.56
C GLU A 66 -8.12 -25.55 -0.69
N GLY A 67 -9.23 -25.12 -1.30
CA GLY A 67 -10.48 -24.88 -0.58
C GLY A 67 -10.56 -23.53 0.13
N TYR A 68 -9.57 -22.65 -0.05
CA TYR A 68 -9.54 -21.30 0.52
C TYR A 68 -9.62 -20.21 -0.56
N ILE A 69 -9.96 -19.01 -0.11
CA ILE A 69 -9.93 -17.76 -0.88
C ILE A 69 -9.16 -16.70 -0.09
N PHE A 70 -8.42 -15.83 -0.78
CA PHE A 70 -7.82 -14.66 -0.13
C PHE A 70 -8.83 -13.56 0.12
N ILE A 71 -8.65 -12.87 1.25
CA ILE A 71 -9.25 -11.58 1.56
C ILE A 71 -8.08 -10.61 1.84
N GLU A 72 -8.01 -9.53 1.09
CA GLU A 72 -7.14 -8.38 1.38
C GLU A 72 -7.99 -7.24 1.93
N MET A 73 -7.67 -6.79 3.14
CA MET A 73 -8.27 -5.60 3.76
C MET A 73 -7.26 -4.47 3.73
N ASP A 74 -7.60 -3.34 3.10
CA ASP A 74 -6.77 -2.14 2.99
C ASP A 74 -7.41 -0.94 3.70
N LEU A 75 -6.61 -0.13 4.39
CA LEU A 75 -7.12 1.08 5.05
C LEU A 75 -7.16 2.26 4.08
N SER A 76 -8.38 2.73 3.76
CA SER A 76 -8.64 3.76 2.75
C SER A 76 -7.92 5.08 3.07
N GLN A 77 -6.77 5.29 2.40
CA GLN A 77 -5.90 6.46 2.51
C GLN A 77 -5.56 6.86 3.96
N SER A 78 -5.28 5.86 4.79
CA SER A 78 -5.03 5.98 6.23
C SER A 78 -4.09 7.13 6.62
N GLU A 79 -2.88 7.17 6.05
CA GLU A 79 -1.88 8.20 6.35
C GLU A 79 -2.37 9.60 6.00
N ALA A 80 -3.07 9.76 4.87
CA ALA A 80 -3.57 11.06 4.42
C ALA A 80 -4.68 11.59 5.33
N ARG A 81 -5.59 10.72 5.79
CA ARG A 81 -6.61 11.07 6.80
C ARG A 81 -5.96 11.49 8.12
N ILE A 82 -4.93 10.77 8.58
CA ILE A 82 -4.16 11.13 9.78
C ILE A 82 -3.48 12.49 9.60
N VAL A 83 -2.89 12.78 8.44
CA VAL A 83 -2.29 14.09 8.13
C VAL A 83 -3.33 15.21 8.20
N ALA A 84 -4.53 15.01 7.64
CA ALA A 84 -5.62 15.98 7.73
C ALA A 84 -6.03 16.25 9.19
N ALA A 85 -6.11 15.20 10.01
CA ALA A 85 -6.39 15.31 11.43
C ALA A 85 -5.29 16.05 12.22
N LEU A 86 -4.01 15.78 11.92
CA LEU A 86 -2.86 16.49 12.49
C LEU A 86 -2.83 17.96 12.08
N ALA A 87 -3.24 18.25 10.85
CA ALA A 87 -3.40 19.61 10.33
C ALA A 87 -4.65 20.31 10.88
N LYS A 88 -5.55 19.64 11.61
CA LYS A 88 -6.84 20.20 12.04
C LYS A 88 -7.72 20.69 10.88
N ASP A 89 -7.65 19.99 9.75
CA ASP A 89 -8.43 20.30 8.56
C ASP A 89 -9.63 19.34 8.46
N LEU A 90 -10.75 19.73 9.10
CA LEU A 90 -11.97 18.92 9.14
C LEU A 90 -12.70 18.87 7.80
N GLU A 91 -12.55 19.93 6.99
CA GLU A 91 -13.08 19.94 5.63
C GLU A 91 -12.35 18.89 4.79
N TRP A 92 -11.02 18.89 4.82
CA TRP A 92 -10.23 17.89 4.13
C TRP A 92 -10.58 16.46 4.57
N LEU A 93 -10.80 16.21 5.86
CA LEU A 93 -11.24 14.89 6.35
C LEU A 93 -12.56 14.43 5.74
N ARG A 94 -13.54 15.32 5.60
CA ARG A 94 -14.86 15.00 5.01
C ARG A 94 -14.79 14.75 3.51
N GLU A 95 -13.80 15.31 2.84
CA GLU A 95 -13.67 15.18 1.39
C GLU A 95 -13.17 13.80 0.93
N PHE A 96 -12.50 13.04 1.80
CA PHE A 96 -12.01 11.71 1.43
C PHE A 96 -13.14 10.78 0.97
N ASP A 97 -14.35 10.97 1.49
CA ASP A 97 -15.51 10.13 1.19
C ASP A 97 -16.34 10.64 0.00
N THR A 98 -15.97 11.80 -0.58
CA THR A 98 -16.75 12.44 -1.66
C THR A 98 -15.98 12.62 -2.96
N ILE A 99 -14.64 12.76 -2.91
CA ILE A 99 -13.83 13.02 -4.09
C ILE A 99 -12.42 12.43 -3.97
N ASP A 100 -11.89 11.90 -5.07
CA ASP A 100 -10.50 11.50 -5.17
C ASP A 100 -9.58 12.70 -4.89
N GLN A 101 -8.85 12.62 -3.79
CA GLN A 101 -8.04 13.73 -3.28
C GLN A 101 -6.92 14.13 -4.24
N HIS A 102 -6.36 13.17 -4.97
CA HIS A 102 -5.30 13.45 -5.94
C HIS A 102 -5.83 14.18 -7.17
N THR A 103 -7.01 13.81 -7.66
CA THR A 103 -7.74 14.52 -8.70
C THR A 103 -8.12 15.92 -8.25
N LYS A 104 -8.65 16.10 -7.04
CA LYS A 104 -8.97 17.45 -6.51
C LYS A 104 -7.72 18.33 -6.42
N VAL A 105 -6.64 17.81 -5.86
CA VAL A 105 -5.37 18.54 -5.78
C VAL A 105 -4.85 18.87 -7.18
N ALA A 106 -4.90 17.93 -8.12
CA ALA A 106 -4.48 18.18 -9.50
C ALA A 106 -5.34 19.26 -10.19
N ALA A 107 -6.67 19.16 -10.07
CA ALA A 107 -7.61 20.15 -10.61
C ALA A 107 -7.26 21.57 -10.13
N LEU A 108 -7.02 21.73 -8.82
CA LEU A 108 -6.65 23.02 -8.24
C LEU A 108 -5.22 23.47 -8.62
N LEU A 109 -4.27 22.55 -8.72
CA LEU A 109 -2.89 22.87 -9.12
C LEU A 109 -2.82 23.35 -10.57
N PHE A 110 -3.62 22.78 -11.46
CA PHE A 110 -3.61 23.05 -12.91
C PHE A 110 -4.73 23.99 -13.37
N HIS A 111 -5.62 24.44 -12.47
CA HIS A 111 -6.81 25.24 -12.79
C HIS A 111 -7.75 24.53 -13.78
N LEU A 112 -7.97 23.25 -13.55
CA LEU A 112 -8.86 22.38 -14.32
C LEU A 112 -10.12 22.06 -13.50
N LYS A 113 -11.19 21.64 -14.16
CA LYS A 113 -12.30 20.96 -13.46
C LYS A 113 -11.88 19.53 -13.11
N PRO A 114 -12.42 18.92 -12.05
CA PRO A 114 -12.14 17.52 -11.70
C PRO A 114 -12.34 16.56 -12.88
N GLU A 115 -13.37 16.78 -13.70
CA GLU A 115 -13.65 15.96 -14.89
C GLU A 115 -12.55 16.03 -15.97
N ASP A 116 -11.82 17.15 -16.04
CA ASP A 116 -10.77 17.41 -17.05
C ASP A 116 -9.39 16.90 -16.62
N VAL A 117 -9.29 16.30 -15.42
CA VAL A 117 -8.03 15.79 -14.89
C VAL A 117 -7.67 14.46 -15.55
N ASP A 118 -6.65 14.47 -16.40
CA ASP A 118 -6.02 13.23 -16.89
C ASP A 118 -5.47 12.36 -15.72
N PRO A 119 -5.99 11.14 -15.53
CA PRO A 119 -5.55 10.23 -14.48
C PRO A 119 -4.09 9.74 -14.61
N LYS A 120 -3.55 9.69 -15.84
CA LYS A 120 -2.20 9.18 -16.12
C LYS A 120 -1.12 10.23 -15.90
N THR A 121 -1.47 11.50 -16.03
CA THR A 121 -0.52 12.62 -15.93
C THR A 121 -0.85 13.53 -14.76
N HIS A 122 -1.88 14.36 -14.86
CA HIS A 122 -2.25 15.38 -13.88
C HIS A 122 -2.47 14.80 -12.48
N ARG A 123 -3.25 13.71 -12.36
CA ARG A 123 -3.51 13.05 -11.06
C ARG A 123 -2.22 12.55 -10.41
N GLN A 124 -1.29 11.98 -11.20
CA GLN A 124 0.00 11.50 -10.69
C GLN A 124 0.87 12.64 -10.19
N ILE A 125 0.86 13.78 -10.88
CA ILE A 125 1.56 14.99 -10.43
C ILE A 125 0.93 15.50 -9.12
N GLY A 126 -0.41 15.58 -9.05
CA GLY A 126 -1.14 15.96 -7.83
C GLY A 126 -0.75 15.08 -6.63
N LYS A 127 -0.71 13.75 -6.82
CA LYS A 127 -0.25 12.78 -5.82
C LYS A 127 1.18 13.06 -5.36
N ARG A 128 2.12 13.25 -6.30
CA ARG A 128 3.54 13.51 -5.99
C ARG A 128 3.74 14.83 -5.25
N VAL A 129 3.05 15.89 -5.67
CA VAL A 129 3.10 17.21 -5.04
C VAL A 129 2.52 17.16 -3.62
N ALA A 130 1.38 16.49 -3.42
CA ALA A 130 0.78 16.33 -2.10
C ALA A 130 1.73 15.59 -1.15
N HIS A 131 2.23 14.41 -1.56
CA HIS A 131 3.13 13.60 -0.75
C HIS A 131 4.44 14.34 -0.39
N ALA A 132 5.05 15.01 -1.36
CA ALA A 132 6.25 15.81 -1.11
C ALA A 132 5.98 17.00 -0.18
N SER A 133 4.78 17.60 -0.27
CA SER A 133 4.40 18.72 0.59
C SER A 133 4.08 18.29 2.01
N HIS A 134 3.45 17.12 2.21
CA HIS A 134 3.21 16.55 3.53
C HIS A 134 4.53 16.38 4.29
N TYR A 135 5.51 15.73 3.67
CA TYR A 135 6.77 15.36 4.31
C TYR A 135 7.88 16.40 4.14
N MET A 136 7.52 17.67 3.93
CA MET A 136 8.43 18.82 3.85
C MET A 136 9.57 18.71 2.81
N LEU A 137 9.47 17.84 1.79
CA LEU A 137 10.55 17.65 0.81
C LEU A 137 10.91 18.96 0.11
N GLY A 138 12.21 19.23 -0.03
CA GLY A 138 12.70 20.42 -0.71
C GLY A 138 12.20 20.55 -2.16
N TRP A 139 12.11 21.78 -2.67
CA TRP A 139 11.63 22.01 -4.05
C TRP A 139 12.53 21.39 -5.12
N LYS A 140 13.84 21.21 -4.83
CA LYS A 140 14.79 20.53 -5.72
C LYS A 140 14.38 19.08 -5.95
N LEU A 141 14.20 18.35 -4.84
CA LEU A 141 13.75 16.96 -4.87
C LEU A 141 12.34 16.84 -5.48
N LEU A 142 11.44 17.79 -5.19
CA LEU A 142 10.13 17.82 -5.85
C LEU A 142 10.24 17.98 -7.38
N SER A 143 11.16 18.83 -7.85
CA SER A 143 11.47 19.03 -9.28
C SER A 143 11.82 17.71 -9.95
N GLU A 144 12.67 16.91 -9.31
CA GLU A 144 13.13 15.61 -9.80
C GLU A 144 11.99 14.57 -9.76
N ILE A 145 11.23 14.51 -8.66
CA ILE A 145 10.10 13.58 -8.50
C ILE A 145 9.01 13.83 -9.55
N VAL A 146 8.70 15.10 -9.81
CA VAL A 146 7.66 15.50 -10.78
C VAL A 146 8.20 15.48 -12.21
N GLY A 147 9.50 15.71 -12.40
CA GLY A 147 10.12 15.85 -13.73
C GLY A 147 9.82 17.22 -14.36
N CYS A 148 9.85 18.30 -13.57
CA CYS A 148 9.59 19.67 -14.04
C CYS A 148 10.73 20.63 -13.68
N PRO A 149 10.80 21.83 -14.30
CA PRO A 149 11.78 22.85 -13.92
C PRO A 149 11.60 23.35 -12.47
N ALA A 150 12.70 23.76 -11.83
CA ALA A 150 12.69 24.21 -10.44
C ALA A 150 11.69 25.34 -10.13
N LYS A 151 11.51 26.28 -11.08
CA LYS A 151 10.53 27.37 -10.96
C LYS A 151 9.10 26.82 -10.87
N GLU A 152 8.80 25.77 -11.63
CA GLU A 152 7.50 25.13 -11.63
C GLU A 152 7.26 24.34 -10.34
N ALA A 153 8.25 23.56 -9.88
CA ALA A 153 8.17 22.84 -8.61
C ALA A 153 7.88 23.79 -7.43
N LYS A 154 8.53 24.96 -7.39
CA LYS A 154 8.25 26.00 -6.37
C LYS A 154 6.82 26.52 -6.46
N ARG A 155 6.32 26.76 -7.68
CA ARG A 155 4.93 27.22 -7.92
C ARG A 155 3.91 26.19 -7.44
N LEU A 156 4.08 24.93 -7.82
CA LEU A 156 3.20 23.83 -7.41
C LEU A 156 3.16 23.66 -5.89
N LYS A 157 4.32 23.67 -5.24
CA LYS A 157 4.41 23.58 -3.77
C LYS A 157 3.74 24.77 -3.08
N LYS A 158 3.88 25.99 -3.63
CA LYS A 158 3.20 27.18 -3.10
C LYS A 158 1.68 27.03 -3.19
N ARG A 159 1.16 26.67 -4.38
CA ARG A 159 -0.28 26.45 -4.60
C ARG A 159 -0.85 25.38 -3.67
N TYR A 160 -0.14 24.28 -3.46
CA TYR A 160 -0.57 23.26 -2.53
C TYR A 160 -0.82 23.80 -1.11
N PHE A 161 0.08 24.66 -0.58
CA PHE A 161 -0.13 25.28 0.73
C PHE A 161 -1.14 26.42 0.73
N GLU A 162 -1.50 26.99 -0.41
CA GLU A 162 -2.64 27.90 -0.53
C GLU A 162 -3.95 27.11 -0.39
N ILE A 163 -4.01 25.89 -0.93
CA ILE A 163 -5.16 24.97 -0.82
C ILE A 163 -5.27 24.38 0.60
N ARG A 164 -4.14 23.92 1.17
CA ARG A 164 -4.08 23.29 2.50
C ARG A 164 -3.15 24.07 3.44
N PRO A 165 -3.53 25.28 3.87
CA PRO A 165 -2.66 26.15 4.67
C PRO A 165 -2.33 25.57 6.03
N ASN A 166 -3.23 24.77 6.61
CA ASN A 166 -3.04 24.23 7.96
C ASN A 166 -1.98 23.12 8.02
N VAL A 167 -1.66 22.46 6.91
CA VAL A 167 -0.50 21.55 6.82
C VAL A 167 0.76 22.30 7.27
N LYS A 168 0.98 23.50 6.74
CA LYS A 168 2.14 24.34 7.10
C LYS A 168 1.96 25.06 8.44
N LYS A 169 0.80 25.67 8.66
CA LYS A 169 0.55 26.57 9.82
C LYS A 169 0.41 25.83 11.14
N VAL A 170 -0.13 24.60 11.11
CA VAL A 170 -0.45 23.81 12.29
C VAL A 170 0.50 22.63 12.41
N TRP A 171 0.41 21.65 11.50
CA TRP A 171 1.12 20.38 11.64
C TRP A 171 2.63 20.54 11.51
N HIS A 172 3.11 21.18 10.44
CA HIS A 172 4.54 21.43 10.23
C HIS A 172 5.17 22.25 11.35
N LYS A 173 4.48 23.30 11.79
CA LYS A 173 4.92 24.14 12.92
C LYS A 173 5.05 23.32 14.21
N PHE A 174 4.10 22.43 14.46
CA PHE A 174 4.13 21.50 15.59
C PHE A 174 5.36 20.58 15.54
N ILE A 175 5.59 19.89 14.41
CA ILE A 175 6.73 18.98 14.25
C ILE A 175 8.06 19.70 14.49
N LEU A 176 8.27 20.87 13.84
CA LEU A 176 9.49 21.65 14.00
C LEU A 176 9.71 22.08 15.46
N THR A 177 8.63 22.41 16.17
CA THR A 177 8.69 22.80 17.59
C THR A 177 9.09 21.64 18.48
N GLU A 178 8.46 20.47 18.32
CA GLU A 178 8.75 19.29 19.14
C GLU A 178 10.16 18.75 18.89
N ILE A 179 10.61 18.70 17.62
CA ILE A 179 11.97 18.25 17.30
C ILE A 179 13.01 19.24 17.81
N LYS A 180 12.79 20.56 17.69
CA LYS A 180 13.74 21.56 18.21
C LYS A 180 13.86 21.51 19.74
N ARG A 181 12.76 21.28 20.46
CA ARG A 181 12.71 21.36 21.93
C ARG A 181 13.01 20.03 22.63
N LYS A 182 12.34 18.96 22.21
CA LYS A 182 12.31 17.68 22.93
C LYS A 182 12.96 16.54 22.17
N ARG A 183 13.15 16.68 20.85
CA ARG A 183 13.64 15.61 19.97
C ARG A 183 12.76 14.36 19.99
N VAL A 184 11.47 14.53 20.29
CA VAL A 184 10.53 13.42 20.50
C VAL A 184 9.20 13.73 19.83
N ILE A 185 8.63 12.73 19.17
CA ILE A 185 7.25 12.73 18.67
C ILE A 185 6.49 11.61 19.38
N LYS A 186 5.32 11.94 19.94
CA LYS A 186 4.42 10.99 20.60
C LYS A 186 3.11 10.89 19.84
N THR A 187 2.69 9.67 19.48
CA THR A 187 1.44 9.39 18.76
C THR A 187 0.22 9.30 19.69
N CYS A 188 -0.98 9.24 19.12
CA CYS A 188 -2.23 9.03 19.89
C CYS A 188 -2.30 7.65 20.57
N PHE A 189 -1.56 6.66 20.07
CA PHE A 189 -1.40 5.35 20.71
C PHE A 189 -0.28 5.32 21.76
N ASN A 190 0.14 6.50 22.24
CA ASN A 190 1.21 6.68 23.22
C ASN A 190 2.60 6.18 22.81
N ARG A 191 2.83 5.79 21.54
CA ARG A 191 4.17 5.44 21.07
C ARG A 191 5.05 6.69 21.04
N VAL A 192 6.26 6.55 21.56
CA VAL A 192 7.27 7.61 21.63
C VAL A 192 8.38 7.29 20.64
N MET A 193 8.70 8.24 19.76
CA MET A 193 9.79 8.14 18.78
C MET A 193 10.78 9.28 19.02
N GLN A 194 12.06 8.96 19.17
CA GLN A 194 13.12 9.93 19.45
C GLN A 194 14.02 10.14 18.25
N PHE A 195 14.39 11.40 18.00
CA PHE A 195 15.09 11.86 16.81
C PHE A 195 16.43 12.49 17.21
N PHE A 196 17.50 11.71 17.08
CA PHE A 196 18.86 12.17 17.37
C PHE A 196 19.54 12.74 16.14
N GLY A 197 20.63 13.48 16.37
CA GLY A 197 21.47 14.00 15.31
C GLY A 197 21.21 15.46 14.92
N PRO A 198 21.98 15.97 13.95
CA PRO A 198 21.92 17.36 13.55
C PRO A 198 20.56 17.70 12.93
N PHE A 199 20.13 18.95 13.14
CA PHE A 199 18.88 19.45 12.60
C PHE A 199 19.04 19.80 11.11
N PHE A 200 19.06 18.77 10.27
CA PHE A 200 19.08 18.87 8.82
C PHE A 200 17.76 18.39 8.21
N ASP A 201 17.60 18.63 6.90
CA ASP A 201 16.38 18.29 6.15
C ASP A 201 15.93 16.84 6.40
N GLN A 202 16.85 15.87 6.40
CA GLN A 202 16.51 14.45 6.61
C GLN A 202 15.84 14.17 7.97
N LEU A 203 16.36 14.77 9.05
CA LEU A 203 15.78 14.60 10.39
C LEU A 203 14.35 15.14 10.42
N VAL A 204 14.13 16.28 9.77
CA VAL A 204 12.81 16.93 9.71
C VAL A 204 11.85 16.11 8.85
N THR A 205 12.29 15.57 7.71
CA THR A 205 11.46 14.72 6.86
C THR A 205 11.06 13.44 7.60
N ASP A 206 12.00 12.80 8.30
CA ASP A 206 11.77 11.57 9.06
C ASP A 206 10.79 11.82 10.22
N ALA A 207 11.01 12.90 10.98
CA ALA A 207 10.12 13.29 12.08
C ALA A 207 8.70 13.63 11.60
N THR A 208 8.59 14.27 10.43
CA THR A 208 7.28 14.61 9.85
C THR A 208 6.53 13.35 9.42
N ALA A 209 7.22 12.35 8.87
CA ALA A 209 6.61 11.09 8.45
C ALA A 209 6.24 10.16 9.62
N ALA A 210 6.90 10.33 10.76
CA ALA A 210 6.83 9.38 11.87
C ALA A 210 5.42 9.22 12.48
N GLU A 211 4.73 10.31 12.82
CA GLU A 211 3.41 10.22 13.47
C GLU A 211 2.32 9.65 12.56
N PRO A 212 2.16 10.08 11.28
CA PRO A 212 1.23 9.45 10.36
C PRO A 212 1.48 7.95 10.15
N GLN A 213 2.72 7.57 9.85
CA GLN A 213 3.08 6.16 9.60
C GLN A 213 2.87 5.29 10.83
N SER A 214 3.29 5.80 11.99
CA SER A 214 3.19 5.05 13.23
C SER A 214 1.75 4.91 13.72
N THR A 215 0.94 5.96 13.54
CA THR A 215 -0.47 5.93 13.89
C THR A 215 -1.25 4.96 13.01
N SER A 216 -1.01 4.98 11.68
CA SER A 216 -1.62 4.03 10.75
C SER A 216 -1.23 2.58 11.09
N ALA A 217 0.06 2.32 11.33
CA ALA A 217 0.54 1.00 11.72
C ALA A 217 -0.06 0.51 13.05
N SER A 218 -0.16 1.39 14.04
CA SER A 218 -0.73 1.04 15.34
C SER A 218 -2.23 0.76 15.25
N TYR A 219 -2.96 1.53 14.44
CA TYR A 219 -4.38 1.29 14.16
C TYR A 219 -4.60 -0.06 13.47
N LEU A 220 -3.82 -0.38 12.45
CA LEU A 220 -3.89 -1.67 11.74
C LEU A 220 -3.52 -2.85 12.65
N ASN A 221 -2.48 -2.71 13.47
CA ASN A 221 -2.04 -3.78 14.39
C ASN A 221 -3.06 -4.04 15.50
N ASP A 222 -3.69 -2.98 16.02
CA ASP A 222 -4.76 -3.08 17.01
C ASP A 222 -6.00 -3.78 16.43
N ALA A 223 -6.38 -3.43 15.19
CA ALA A 223 -7.42 -4.14 14.46
C ALA A 223 -7.06 -5.61 14.18
N LEU A 224 -5.82 -5.88 13.76
CA LEU A 224 -5.33 -7.24 13.50
C LEU A 224 -5.40 -8.13 14.75
N ALA A 225 -5.04 -7.60 15.92
CA ALA A 225 -5.12 -8.35 17.17
C ALA A 225 -6.57 -8.76 17.47
N ARG A 226 -7.53 -7.83 17.38
CA ARG A 226 -8.97 -8.13 17.53
C ARG A 226 -9.45 -9.15 16.50
N ILE A 227 -9.08 -8.98 15.24
CA ILE A 227 -9.47 -9.89 14.15
C ILE A 227 -8.96 -11.31 14.42
N TYR A 228 -7.70 -11.43 14.82
CA TYR A 228 -7.07 -12.72 15.10
C TYR A 228 -7.73 -13.44 16.29
N ASP A 229 -8.11 -12.70 17.33
CA ASP A 229 -8.72 -13.28 18.53
C ASP A 229 -10.21 -13.62 18.33
N GLU A 230 -10.94 -12.87 17.49
CA GLU A 230 -12.40 -12.95 17.41
C GLU A 230 -12.94 -13.67 16.16
N ILE A 231 -12.11 -13.96 15.15
CA ILE A 231 -12.53 -14.61 13.90
C ILE A 231 -11.79 -15.95 13.74
N PRO A 232 -12.38 -17.09 14.13
CA PRO A 232 -11.72 -18.40 14.06
C PRO A 232 -11.33 -18.84 12.65
N GLU A 233 -12.05 -18.39 11.63
CA GLU A 233 -11.81 -18.74 10.22
C GLU A 233 -10.71 -17.89 9.58
N PHE A 234 -10.24 -16.85 10.27
CA PHE A 234 -9.21 -15.95 9.76
C PHE A 234 -7.84 -16.63 9.86
N GLU A 235 -7.24 -16.92 8.71
CA GLU A 235 -5.85 -17.37 8.65
C GLU A 235 -4.95 -16.24 8.12
N PHE A 236 -4.16 -15.66 9.02
CA PHE A 236 -3.22 -14.60 8.69
C PHE A 236 -2.18 -15.07 7.66
N ALA A 237 -2.06 -14.35 6.54
CA ALA A 237 -1.04 -14.63 5.53
C ALA A 237 0.09 -13.60 5.59
N LEU A 238 -0.23 -12.30 5.48
CA LEU A 238 0.77 -11.25 5.41
C LEU A 238 0.21 -9.88 5.81
N GLN A 239 1.03 -9.03 6.42
CA GLN A 239 0.75 -7.59 6.53
C GLN A 239 1.62 -6.84 5.52
N VAL A 240 1.01 -6.04 4.66
CA VAL A 240 1.70 -5.24 3.64
C VAL A 240 1.33 -3.78 3.78
N HIS A 241 2.22 -3.01 4.41
CA HIS A 241 2.03 -1.59 4.66
C HIS A 241 0.78 -1.30 5.50
N ASP A 242 -0.29 -0.82 4.88
CA ASP A 242 -1.60 -0.48 5.44
C ASP A 242 -2.67 -1.55 5.14
N SER A 243 -2.28 -2.69 4.55
CA SER A 243 -3.15 -3.82 4.27
C SER A 243 -2.82 -5.09 5.07
N ILE A 244 -3.84 -5.93 5.25
CA ILE A 244 -3.76 -7.30 5.78
C ILE A 244 -4.28 -8.24 4.71
N LEU A 245 -3.46 -9.23 4.35
CA LEU A 245 -3.84 -10.38 3.54
C LEU A 245 -4.07 -11.57 4.45
N CYS A 246 -5.21 -12.22 4.32
CA CYS A 246 -5.54 -13.48 4.96
C CYS A 246 -6.19 -14.44 3.97
N GLN A 247 -6.32 -15.70 4.37
CA GLN A 247 -7.15 -16.67 3.69
C GLN A 247 -8.28 -17.15 4.61
N VAL A 248 -9.40 -17.55 4.01
CA VAL A 248 -10.56 -18.13 4.69
C VAL A 248 -11.12 -19.28 3.84
N PRO A 249 -11.88 -20.22 4.44
CA PRO A 249 -12.62 -21.23 3.68
C PRO A 249 -13.47 -20.60 2.55
N ASP A 250 -13.42 -21.21 1.36
CA ASP A 250 -14.07 -20.71 0.15
C ASP A 250 -15.59 -21.00 0.12
N ASP A 251 -16.32 -20.45 1.07
CA ASP A 251 -17.78 -20.48 1.12
C ASP A 251 -18.38 -19.08 1.36
N VAL A 252 -19.51 -18.81 0.70
CA VAL A 252 -20.14 -17.47 0.69
C VAL A 252 -20.54 -17.01 2.10
N ALA A 253 -20.97 -17.93 2.98
CA ALA A 253 -21.42 -17.58 4.32
C ALA A 253 -20.25 -17.16 5.21
N THR A 254 -19.12 -17.89 5.13
CA THR A 254 -17.88 -17.56 5.84
C THR A 254 -17.28 -16.27 5.32
N ILE A 255 -17.13 -16.10 4.00
CA ILE A 255 -16.56 -14.86 3.44
C ILE A 255 -17.40 -13.65 3.88
N THR A 256 -18.73 -13.73 3.77
CA THR A 256 -19.65 -12.66 4.20
C THR A 256 -19.47 -12.34 5.69
N ARG A 257 -19.44 -13.37 6.56
CA ARG A 257 -19.26 -13.22 8.01
C ARG A 257 -17.90 -12.58 8.34
N VAL A 258 -16.83 -13.08 7.72
CA VAL A 258 -15.46 -12.60 7.98
C VAL A 258 -15.29 -11.16 7.53
N VAL A 259 -15.70 -10.81 6.29
CA VAL A 259 -15.62 -9.42 5.79
C VAL A 259 -16.41 -8.47 6.69
N ALA A 260 -17.65 -8.81 7.04
CA ALA A 260 -18.46 -7.97 7.93
C ALA A 260 -17.82 -7.80 9.32
N ARG A 261 -17.29 -8.88 9.90
CA ARG A 261 -16.66 -8.84 11.22
C ARG A 261 -15.33 -8.08 11.20
N MET A 262 -14.48 -8.31 10.20
CA MET A 262 -13.23 -7.57 10.01
C MET A 262 -13.49 -6.07 9.86
N LYS A 263 -14.52 -5.67 9.08
CA LYS A 263 -14.92 -4.27 8.92
C LYS A 263 -15.31 -3.67 10.27
N ALA A 264 -16.19 -4.33 11.01
CA ALA A 264 -16.63 -3.86 12.32
C ALA A 264 -15.47 -3.74 13.33
N LEU A 265 -14.55 -4.70 13.38
CA LEU A 265 -13.40 -4.69 14.29
C LEU A 265 -12.32 -3.67 13.90
N THR A 266 -12.28 -3.27 12.63
CA THR A 266 -11.29 -2.33 12.10
C THR A 266 -11.78 -0.89 12.16
N GLU A 267 -13.03 -0.61 11.82
CA GLU A 267 -13.61 0.74 11.70
C GLU A 267 -13.97 1.37 13.06
N GLN A 268 -13.01 1.40 13.97
CA GLN A 268 -13.15 2.00 15.30
C GLN A 268 -12.79 3.49 15.28
N GLU A 269 -13.46 4.30 16.12
CA GLU A 269 -13.14 5.74 16.25
C GLU A 269 -11.71 5.91 16.78
N ILE A 270 -10.92 6.73 16.08
CA ILE A 270 -9.57 7.14 16.48
C ILE A 270 -9.56 8.63 16.82
N ASN A 271 -8.86 8.99 17.91
CA ASN A 271 -8.64 10.39 18.31
C ASN A 271 -7.20 10.83 18.04
N VAL A 272 -6.98 11.55 16.94
CA VAL A 272 -5.69 12.15 16.60
C VAL A 272 -5.64 13.59 17.12
N ARG A 273 -4.97 13.75 18.27
CA ARG A 273 -4.70 15.05 18.93
C ARG A 273 -5.96 15.88 19.21
N GLY A 274 -7.14 15.29 19.37
CA GLY A 274 -8.42 15.96 19.57
C GLY A 274 -9.31 16.03 18.34
N VAL A 275 -8.91 15.45 17.20
CA VAL A 275 -9.80 15.21 16.05
C VAL A 275 -10.20 13.74 16.07
N ARG A 276 -11.51 13.47 16.11
CA ARG A 276 -12.09 12.14 16.09
C ARG A 276 -12.60 11.82 14.69
N PHE A 277 -12.29 10.64 14.19
CA PHE A 277 -12.76 10.12 12.91
C PHE A 277 -12.57 8.61 12.85
N THR A 278 -13.10 7.98 11.81
CA THR A 278 -12.91 6.55 11.52
C THR A 278 -12.15 6.41 10.21
N ILE A 279 -11.30 5.39 10.10
CA ILE A 279 -10.62 5.04 8.84
C ILE A 279 -11.38 3.88 8.20
N PRO A 280 -12.00 4.07 7.02
CA PRO A 280 -12.70 2.99 6.32
C PRO A 280 -11.75 1.85 5.91
N ALA A 281 -12.26 0.63 5.95
CA ALA A 281 -11.61 -0.56 5.43
C ALA A 281 -12.25 -0.98 4.10
N GLU A 282 -11.41 -1.11 3.06
CA GLU A 282 -11.76 -1.61 1.74
C GLU A 282 -11.34 -3.08 1.63
N PHE A 283 -12.18 -3.90 1.00
CA PHE A 283 -11.96 -5.35 0.93
C PHE A 283 -11.86 -5.82 -0.50
N THR A 284 -10.92 -6.72 -0.76
CA THR A 284 -10.75 -7.40 -2.04
C THR A 284 -10.69 -8.90 -1.81
N ILE A 285 -11.42 -9.69 -2.61
CA ILE A 285 -11.40 -11.16 -2.53
C ILE A 285 -10.82 -11.77 -3.81
N GLY A 286 -10.07 -12.86 -3.71
CA GLY A 286 -9.39 -13.43 -4.88
C GLY A 286 -8.82 -14.83 -4.68
N TYR A 287 -8.65 -15.55 -5.79
CA TYR A 287 -7.95 -16.85 -5.83
C TYR A 287 -6.45 -16.71 -6.17
N ASP A 288 -6.00 -15.47 -6.36
CA ASP A 288 -4.60 -15.08 -6.33
C ASP A 288 -4.50 -13.64 -5.81
N TRP A 289 -3.31 -13.21 -5.37
CA TRP A 289 -3.12 -11.87 -4.77
C TRP A 289 -3.06 -10.72 -5.79
N TYR A 290 -3.20 -10.98 -7.09
CA TYR A 290 -3.18 -9.95 -8.13
C TYR A 290 -4.55 -9.67 -8.75
N ASN A 291 -5.33 -10.70 -9.07
CA ASN A 291 -6.60 -10.61 -9.80
C ASN A 291 -7.83 -10.54 -8.87
N GLY A 292 -7.69 -9.91 -7.71
CA GLY A 292 -8.80 -9.75 -6.76
C GLY A 292 -9.96 -8.92 -7.31
N VAL A 293 -11.13 -9.09 -6.68
CA VAL A 293 -12.35 -8.33 -6.92
C VAL A 293 -12.69 -7.53 -5.67
N GLU A 294 -12.84 -6.21 -5.83
CA GLU A 294 -13.23 -5.31 -4.74
C GLU A 294 -14.68 -5.58 -4.32
N VAL A 295 -14.90 -5.62 -3.01
CA VAL A 295 -16.21 -5.86 -2.40
C VAL A 295 -16.80 -4.51 -1.99
N GLU A 296 -17.70 -3.98 -2.82
CA GLU A 296 -18.40 -2.72 -2.53
C GLU A 296 -19.65 -2.94 -1.66
N ASP A 297 -20.35 -4.08 -1.85
CA ASP A 297 -21.55 -4.46 -1.11
C ASP A 297 -21.44 -5.88 -0.56
N ILE A 298 -21.41 -6.01 0.77
CA ILE A 298 -21.29 -7.30 1.47
C ILE A 298 -22.44 -8.27 1.09
N ASN A 299 -23.60 -7.77 0.66
CA ASN A 299 -24.70 -8.64 0.24
C ASN A 299 -24.47 -9.33 -1.11
N LYS A 300 -23.46 -8.89 -1.87
CA LYS A 300 -23.13 -9.40 -3.20
C LYS A 300 -21.88 -10.28 -3.23
N ILE A 301 -21.43 -10.79 -2.08
CA ILE A 301 -20.26 -11.67 -1.99
C ILE A 301 -20.32 -12.86 -2.95
N ALA A 302 -21.50 -13.45 -3.17
CA ALA A 302 -21.66 -14.53 -4.14
C ALA A 302 -21.27 -14.12 -5.57
N GLU A 303 -21.68 -12.91 -5.99
CA GLU A 303 -21.36 -12.37 -7.32
C GLU A 303 -19.85 -12.07 -7.45
N TYR A 304 -19.27 -11.37 -6.46
CA TYR A 304 -17.85 -11.04 -6.46
C TYR A 304 -16.96 -12.28 -6.43
N ARG A 305 -17.39 -13.33 -5.69
CA ARG A 305 -16.68 -14.61 -5.64
C ARG A 305 -16.66 -15.31 -7.00
N GLU A 306 -17.79 -15.35 -7.71
CA GLU A 306 -17.84 -15.94 -9.05
C GLU A 306 -17.04 -15.11 -10.06
N GLU A 307 -17.06 -13.78 -9.95
CA GLU A 307 -16.20 -12.90 -10.75
C GLU A 307 -14.71 -13.17 -10.49
N ALA A 308 -14.31 -13.27 -9.22
CA ALA A 308 -12.92 -13.57 -8.84
C ALA A 308 -12.47 -14.93 -9.40
N ARG A 309 -13.37 -15.92 -9.35
CA ARG A 309 -13.13 -17.25 -9.91
C ARG A 309 -12.97 -17.21 -11.43
N LYS A 310 -13.79 -16.41 -12.12
CA LYS A 310 -13.68 -16.20 -13.57
C LYS A 310 -12.36 -15.55 -13.94
N LYS A 311 -11.98 -14.44 -13.28
CA LYS A 311 -10.69 -13.76 -13.50
C LYS A 311 -9.50 -14.68 -13.31
N PHE A 312 -9.51 -15.48 -12.23
CA PHE A 312 -8.47 -16.46 -11.96
C PHE A 312 -8.33 -17.50 -13.08
N LYS A 313 -9.46 -18.09 -13.53
CA LYS A 313 -9.47 -19.08 -14.62
C LYS A 313 -8.99 -18.49 -15.94
N GLU A 314 -9.49 -17.32 -16.32
CA GLU A 314 -9.08 -16.63 -17.56
C GLU A 314 -7.57 -16.37 -17.58
N TYR A 315 -7.03 -15.88 -16.47
CA TYR A 315 -5.61 -15.64 -16.33
C TYR A 315 -4.79 -16.94 -16.43
N ARG A 316 -5.19 -18.02 -15.75
CA ARG A 316 -4.52 -19.33 -15.81
C ARG A 316 -4.57 -19.95 -17.21
N CYS A 317 -5.69 -19.83 -17.91
CA CYS A 317 -5.82 -20.23 -19.31
C CYS A 317 -4.87 -19.42 -20.22
N SER A 318 -4.73 -18.12 -20.00
CA SER A 318 -3.82 -17.28 -20.77
C SER A 318 -2.35 -17.73 -20.65
N ILE A 319 -1.93 -18.11 -19.43
CA ILE A 319 -0.58 -18.64 -19.16
C ILE A 319 -0.38 -20.00 -19.83
N ALA A 320 -1.35 -20.90 -19.70
CA ALA A 320 -1.27 -22.24 -20.29
C ALA A 320 -1.16 -22.16 -21.83
N ASN A 321 -1.91 -21.24 -22.46
CA ASN A 321 -1.84 -21.01 -23.90
C ASN A 321 -0.50 -20.40 -24.33
N PHE A 322 0.07 -19.49 -23.53
CA PHE A 322 1.40 -18.93 -23.76
C PHE A 322 2.52 -19.98 -23.64
N SER A 323 2.43 -20.89 -22.66
CA SER A 323 3.37 -22.01 -22.51
C SER A 323 3.35 -22.94 -23.73
N LYS A 324 2.15 -23.28 -24.22
CA LYS A 324 1.99 -24.12 -25.42
C LYS A 324 2.57 -23.48 -26.69
N THR A 325 2.43 -22.16 -26.85
CA THR A 325 3.01 -21.44 -27.99
C THR A 325 4.54 -21.33 -27.87
N THR A 326 5.08 -21.12 -26.68
CA THR A 326 6.54 -21.05 -26.48
C THR A 326 7.22 -22.40 -26.64
N GLU A 327 6.60 -23.49 -26.18
CA GLU A 327 7.06 -24.86 -26.42
C GLU A 327 7.04 -25.22 -27.91
N SER A 328 6.01 -24.82 -28.67
CA SER A 328 5.97 -25.04 -30.12
C SER A 328 7.05 -24.24 -30.87
N THR A 329 7.35 -23.02 -30.40
CA THR A 329 8.40 -22.19 -31.03
C THR A 329 9.84 -22.67 -30.69
N GLN A 330 10.04 -23.26 -29.51
CA GLN A 330 11.31 -23.92 -29.14
C GLN A 330 11.50 -25.28 -29.84
N ALA A 331 10.42 -25.99 -30.18
CA ALA A 331 10.48 -27.22 -30.96
C ALA A 331 10.90 -26.96 -32.43
N GLU A 332 10.51 -25.82 -33.02
CA GLU A 332 10.88 -25.43 -34.40
C GLU A 332 12.33 -24.92 -34.54
N THR A 333 13.03 -24.63 -33.44
CA THR A 333 14.39 -24.08 -33.44
C THR A 333 15.49 -25.10 -33.07
N LYS A 334 15.18 -26.40 -32.98
CA LYS A 334 16.22 -27.44 -32.91
C LYS A 334 16.95 -27.52 -34.26
N PRO A 335 18.28 -27.37 -34.32
CA PRO A 335 19.02 -27.54 -35.56
C PRO A 335 18.86 -28.99 -36.04
N ARG A 336 18.42 -29.17 -37.30
CA ARG A 336 18.48 -30.47 -37.96
C ARG A 336 19.92 -30.96 -37.91
N SER A 337 20.18 -32.03 -37.16
CA SER A 337 21.45 -32.72 -37.18
C SER A 337 21.71 -33.23 -38.60
N SER A 338 22.62 -32.57 -39.32
CA SER A 338 23.14 -33.05 -40.59
C SER A 338 23.98 -34.28 -40.32
N SER A 339 23.40 -35.44 -40.63
CA SER A 339 24.14 -36.67 -40.87
C SER A 339 24.95 -36.51 -42.16
N THR A 340 26.27 -36.55 -42.05
CA THR A 340 27.15 -36.90 -43.19
C THR A 340 28.19 -37.88 -42.70
N CYS A 341 27.90 -39.17 -42.97
CA CYS A 341 28.92 -40.15 -43.33
C CYS A 341 29.52 -39.75 -44.69
N GLY A 342 30.82 -39.97 -44.87
CA GLY A 342 31.53 -39.84 -46.15
C GLY A 342 32.81 -39.07 -45.99
#